data_AF-S4P325-F1
#
_entry.id   AF-S4P325-F1
#
_cell.length_a   1.000
_cell.length_b   1.000
_cell.length_c   1.000
_cell.angle_alpha   90.00
_cell.angle_beta   90.00
_cell.angle_gamma   90.00
#
_symmetry.space_group_name_H-M   'P 1'
#
loop_
_entity.id
_entity.type
_entity.pdbx_description
1 polymer ?
#
loop_
_entity_poly.entity_id
_entity_poly.type
_entity_poly.pdbx_seq_one_letter_code
_entity_poly.pdbx_strand_id
1 'polypeptide(L)'
;MAEQLLIHDDMKLYTTADKFYFEPTINPTEVLVIDRITGEAVVKDFKLVKIPIPANAYKPVCGFLGSIKLISGLYLVVAKYRIMVGKINGQDIYQLAGTDVIPYTRSTNHLTNKQIEDNNTYEKLLRAALETPGIYFSYGYDLTHSMQRLHSVPPDFHKMSLASRADARFLWNGHLLKEYSHQQFSRFALPIIEGFVAINRVTVNGHQLSWSLVSRRSVDRAGTRLFMRGIDAQGNVANFVETEQIVERGGEKSSFVQTRGSIPLYWSQYPNLKYKPAVALSPEDHVAAYTRHLRDQLQRYGNQVLLNLIDQHGKEEDLERGYRAAV
;
A
#
# COMPACT_ATOMS: atom_id res chain seq x y z
N MET A 1 17.46 -2.65 -22.58
CA MET A 1 16.47 -2.62 -21.49
C MET A 1 15.20 -3.23 -22.04
N ALA A 2 14.66 -4.27 -21.41
CA ALA A 2 13.37 -4.83 -21.82
C ALA A 2 12.30 -3.73 -21.71
N GLU A 3 11.35 -3.71 -22.64
CA GLU A 3 10.25 -2.75 -22.65
C GLU A 3 9.46 -2.92 -21.35
N GLN A 4 9.58 -1.95 -20.45
CA GLN A 4 8.97 -2.04 -19.13
C GLN A 4 7.46 -1.86 -19.27
N LEU A 5 6.69 -2.81 -18.72
CA LEU A 5 5.24 -2.70 -18.69
C LEU A 5 4.84 -1.56 -17.74
N LEU A 6 4.47 -0.42 -18.29
CA LEU A 6 4.03 0.74 -17.54
C LEU A 6 2.52 0.71 -17.33
N ILE A 7 2.10 1.12 -16.13
CA ILE A 7 0.69 1.35 -15.81
C ILE A 7 0.21 2.60 -16.55
N HIS A 8 -1.02 2.55 -17.06
CA HIS A 8 -1.68 3.71 -17.67
C HIS A 8 -1.90 4.79 -16.60
N ASP A 9 -1.48 6.00 -16.91
CA ASP A 9 -1.45 7.10 -15.97
C ASP A 9 -2.74 7.93 -16.01
N ASP A 10 -2.92 8.79 -17.01
CA ASP A 10 -4.10 9.62 -17.17
C ASP A 10 -5.16 8.89 -17.99
N MET A 11 -6.33 8.68 -17.39
CA MET A 11 -7.43 7.94 -17.98
C MET A 11 -8.73 8.73 -17.91
N LYS A 12 -9.61 8.48 -18.87
CA LYS A 12 -10.99 8.92 -18.87
C LYS A 12 -11.86 7.83 -18.24
N LEU A 13 -12.54 8.17 -17.16
CA LEU A 13 -13.55 7.30 -16.54
C LEU A 13 -14.94 7.68 -17.06
N TYR A 14 -15.54 6.77 -17.82
CA TYR A 14 -16.92 6.88 -18.26
C TYR A 14 -17.80 6.00 -17.38
N THR A 15 -18.96 6.54 -16.98
CA THR A 15 -19.91 5.86 -16.10
C THR A 15 -21.27 5.79 -16.77
N THR A 16 -21.67 4.60 -17.21
CA THR A 16 -23.00 4.31 -17.78
C THR A 16 -23.83 3.54 -16.77
N ALA A 17 -25.15 3.41 -16.93
CA ALA A 17 -25.99 2.70 -15.96
C ALA A 17 -25.50 1.27 -15.63
N ASP A 18 -24.92 0.59 -16.62
CA ASP A 18 -24.49 -0.80 -16.56
C ASP A 18 -22.98 -1.01 -16.43
N LYS A 19 -22.13 -0.03 -16.80
CA LYS A 19 -20.68 -0.25 -16.92
C LYS A 19 -19.84 0.96 -16.50
N PHE A 20 -18.62 0.68 -16.07
CA PHE A 20 -17.51 1.64 -16.04
C PHE A 20 -16.55 1.34 -17.19
N TYR A 21 -15.99 2.38 -17.79
CA TYR A 21 -14.96 2.27 -18.81
C TYR A 21 -13.78 3.16 -18.43
N PHE A 22 -12.58 2.58 -18.41
CA PHE A 22 -11.31 3.28 -18.23
C PHE A 22 -10.57 3.29 -19.56
N GLU A 23 -10.54 4.45 -20.20
CA GLU A 23 -9.85 4.69 -21.47
C GLU A 23 -8.57 5.50 -21.20
N PRO A 24 -7.37 4.95 -21.49
CA PRO A 24 -6.13 5.72 -21.42
C PRO A 24 -6.16 6.95 -22.33
N THR A 25 -5.62 8.07 -21.86
CA THR A 25 -5.64 9.33 -22.62
C THR A 25 -4.52 9.37 -23.66
N ILE A 26 -3.37 8.76 -23.35
CA ILE A 26 -2.19 8.74 -24.22
C ILE A 26 -2.15 7.40 -24.95
N ASN A 27 -2.25 7.46 -26.29
CA ASN A 27 -2.14 6.30 -27.19
C ASN A 27 -2.96 5.08 -26.73
N PRO A 28 -4.30 5.19 -26.59
CA PRO A 28 -5.11 4.09 -26.08
C PRO A 28 -5.04 2.87 -26.99
N THR A 29 -4.57 1.75 -26.45
CA THR A 29 -4.57 0.44 -27.11
C THR A 29 -5.64 -0.49 -26.54
N GLU A 30 -6.04 -0.26 -25.29
CA GLU A 30 -6.95 -1.11 -24.54
C GLU A 30 -7.83 -0.29 -23.60
N VAL A 31 -8.98 -0.84 -23.22
CA VAL A 31 -9.95 -0.24 -22.31
C VAL A 31 -10.32 -1.26 -21.26
N LEU A 32 -10.24 -0.88 -19.99
CA LEU A 32 -10.77 -1.68 -18.89
C LEU A 32 -12.28 -1.41 -18.77
N VAL A 33 -13.07 -2.47 -18.95
CA VAL A 33 -14.53 -2.45 -18.86
C VAL A 33 -14.94 -3.22 -17.62
N ILE A 34 -15.75 -2.60 -16.77
CA ILE A 34 -16.25 -3.22 -15.53
C ILE A 34 -17.78 -3.18 -15.56
N ASP A 35 -18.41 -4.34 -15.42
CA ASP A 35 -19.86 -4.45 -15.28
C ASP A 35 -20.31 -4.03 -13.87
N ARG A 36 -21.22 -3.06 -13.81
CA ARG A 36 -21.74 -2.49 -12.55
C ARG A 36 -22.77 -3.38 -11.86
N ILE A 37 -23.25 -4.42 -12.53
CA ILE A 37 -24.25 -5.36 -12.00
C ILE A 37 -23.54 -6.61 -11.49
N THR A 38 -22.72 -7.25 -12.32
CA THR A 38 -22.03 -8.50 -11.96
C THR A 38 -20.73 -8.25 -11.19
N GLY A 39 -20.11 -7.09 -11.37
CA GLY A 39 -18.79 -6.79 -10.83
C GLY A 39 -17.64 -7.29 -11.71
N GLU A 40 -17.93 -8.03 -12.79
CA GLU A 40 -16.92 -8.61 -13.66
C GLU A 40 -16.15 -7.52 -14.42
N ALA A 41 -14.84 -7.69 -14.49
CA ALA A 41 -13.94 -6.80 -15.18
C ALA A 41 -13.23 -7.53 -16.32
N VAL A 42 -13.03 -6.83 -17.43
CA VAL A 42 -12.31 -7.36 -18.60
C VAL A 42 -11.59 -6.23 -19.31
N VAL A 43 -10.38 -6.51 -19.79
CA VAL A 43 -9.65 -5.59 -20.66
C VAL A 43 -9.91 -5.97 -22.12
N LYS A 44 -10.31 -4.98 -22.92
CA LYS A 44 -10.66 -5.16 -24.33
C LYS A 44 -9.83 -4.23 -25.20
N ASP A 45 -9.60 -4.63 -26.45
CA ASP A 45 -8.97 -3.78 -27.46
C ASP A 45 -9.79 -2.49 -27.64
N PHE A 46 -9.10 -1.34 -27.65
CA PHE A 46 -9.72 -0.03 -27.75
C PHE A 46 -10.66 0.10 -28.96
N LYS A 47 -10.29 -0.48 -30.10
CA LYS A 47 -11.08 -0.40 -31.35
C LYS A 47 -12.39 -1.18 -31.29
N LEU A 48 -12.49 -2.15 -30.37
CA LEU A 48 -13.67 -3.01 -30.22
C LEU A 48 -14.67 -2.46 -29.19
N VAL A 49 -14.30 -1.44 -28.41
CA VAL A 49 -15.16 -0.89 -27.37
C VAL A 49 -15.90 0.34 -27.89
N LYS A 50 -17.24 0.26 -27.88
CA LYS A 50 -18.12 1.41 -28.12
C LYS A 50 -18.69 1.87 -26.78
N ILE A 51 -18.34 3.08 -26.37
CA ILE A 51 -18.84 3.69 -25.14
C ILE A 51 -20.15 4.41 -25.47
N PRO A 52 -21.30 4.03 -24.89
CA PRO A 52 -22.63 4.50 -25.31
C PRO A 52 -23.00 5.88 -24.72
N ILE A 53 -22.00 6.72 -24.44
CA ILE A 53 -22.20 8.10 -23.95
C ILE A 53 -21.26 9.07 -24.69
N PRO A 54 -21.57 10.38 -24.71
CA PRO A 54 -20.74 11.36 -25.39
C PRO A 54 -19.28 11.36 -24.91
N ALA A 55 -18.35 11.58 -25.83
CA ALA A 55 -16.90 11.53 -25.56
C ALA A 55 -16.40 12.60 -24.56
N ASN A 56 -17.21 13.62 -24.25
CA ASN A 56 -16.93 14.63 -23.24
C ASN A 56 -17.55 14.33 -21.87
N ALA A 57 -18.37 13.29 -21.75
CA ALA A 57 -19.08 12.91 -20.51
C ALA A 57 -18.25 11.97 -19.63
N TYR A 58 -16.95 12.27 -19.48
CA TYR A 58 -16.02 11.49 -18.64
C TYR A 58 -15.54 12.29 -17.42
N LYS A 59 -15.09 11.56 -16.40
CA LYS A 59 -14.30 12.11 -15.30
C LYS A 59 -12.82 11.80 -15.52
N PRO A 60 -11.90 12.79 -15.48
CA PRO A 60 -10.48 12.49 -15.52
C PRO A 60 -10.05 11.81 -14.21
N VAL A 61 -9.28 10.75 -14.33
CA VAL A 61 -8.66 10.01 -13.22
C VAL A 61 -7.20 9.73 -13.56
N CYS A 62 -6.37 9.61 -12.54
CA CYS A 62 -4.95 9.32 -12.69
C CYS A 62 -4.58 7.89 -12.24
N GLY A 63 -5.54 7.05 -11.89
CA GLY A 63 -5.22 5.69 -11.50
C GLY A 63 -6.44 4.89 -11.07
N PHE A 64 -6.38 3.58 -11.34
CA PHE A 64 -7.36 2.62 -10.86
C PHE A 64 -6.80 1.92 -9.61
N LEU A 65 -7.43 2.17 -8.45
CA LEU A 65 -6.96 1.67 -7.15
C LEU A 65 -7.58 0.33 -6.77
N GLY A 66 -8.65 -0.08 -7.47
CA GLY A 66 -9.37 -1.34 -7.26
C GLY A 66 -10.81 -1.14 -6.81
N SER A 67 -11.39 -2.19 -6.23
CA SER A 67 -12.79 -2.22 -5.81
C SER A 67 -12.95 -2.85 -4.44
N ILE A 68 -13.93 -2.36 -3.66
CA ILE A 68 -14.23 -2.84 -2.32
C ILE A 68 -15.71 -3.12 -2.17
N LYS A 69 -16.04 -4.21 -1.47
CA LYS A 69 -17.42 -4.57 -1.14
C LYS A 69 -17.78 -4.02 0.24
N LEU A 70 -18.76 -3.11 0.27
CA LEU A 70 -19.43 -2.70 1.50
C LEU A 70 -20.79 -3.41 1.60
N ILE A 71 -21.55 -3.12 2.67
CA ILE A 71 -22.86 -3.74 2.91
C ILE A 71 -23.80 -3.54 1.72
N SER A 72 -23.80 -2.36 1.10
CA SER A 72 -24.69 -2.05 -0.02
C SER A 72 -24.19 -2.53 -1.38
N GLY A 73 -23.03 -3.21 -1.46
CA GLY A 73 -22.46 -3.69 -2.71
C GLY A 73 -21.05 -3.16 -2.99
N LEU A 74 -20.64 -3.26 -4.26
CA LEU A 74 -19.30 -2.89 -4.71
C LEU A 74 -19.16 -1.37 -4.91
N TYR A 75 -17.99 -0.87 -4.54
CA TYR A 75 -17.54 0.49 -4.73
C TYR A 75 -16.22 0.47 -5.48
N LEU A 76 -16.15 1.26 -6.54
CA LEU A 76 -14.96 1.53 -7.32
C LEU A 76 -14.14 2.62 -6.62
N VAL A 77 -12.83 2.41 -6.49
CA VAL A 77 -11.91 3.38 -5.91
C VAL A 77 -10.90 3.83 -6.96
N VAL A 78 -10.78 5.13 -7.16
CA VAL A 78 -9.89 5.72 -8.18
C VAL A 78 -9.05 6.86 -7.60
N ALA A 79 -7.84 7.01 -8.12
CA ALA A 79 -7.00 8.17 -7.88
C ALA A 79 -7.46 9.30 -8.81
N LYS A 80 -7.79 10.45 -8.24
CA LYS A 80 -8.27 11.63 -8.98
C LYS A 80 -7.14 12.62 -9.23
N TYR A 81 -6.35 12.89 -8.20
CA TYR A 81 -5.25 13.86 -8.27
C TYR A 81 -3.97 13.25 -7.71
N ARG A 82 -2.84 13.67 -8.28
CA ARG A 82 -1.50 13.26 -7.87
C ARG A 82 -0.56 14.47 -7.86
N ILE A 83 0.38 14.48 -6.93
CA ILE A 83 1.43 15.50 -6.85
C ILE A 83 2.76 14.80 -7.10
N MET A 84 3.56 15.30 -8.04
CA MET A 84 4.89 14.77 -8.31
C MET A 84 5.83 15.11 -7.15
N VAL A 85 6.43 14.08 -6.54
CA VAL A 85 7.40 14.23 -5.45
C VAL A 85 8.82 14.36 -5.99
N GLY A 86 9.15 13.59 -7.03
CA GLY A 86 10.48 13.57 -7.62
C GLY A 86 10.70 12.31 -8.45
N LYS A 87 11.98 11.98 -8.68
CA LYS A 87 12.37 10.75 -9.40
C LYS A 87 13.25 9.86 -8.53
N ILE A 88 12.99 8.55 -8.59
CA ILE A 88 13.87 7.51 -8.03
C ILE A 88 14.18 6.55 -9.18
N ASN A 89 15.46 6.25 -9.42
CA ASN A 89 15.86 5.36 -10.51
C ASN A 89 15.32 5.79 -11.89
N GLY A 90 15.24 7.11 -12.12
CA GLY A 90 14.69 7.70 -13.35
C GLY A 90 13.16 7.65 -13.47
N GLN A 91 12.45 7.01 -12.54
CA GLN A 91 11.00 6.86 -12.54
C GLN A 91 10.33 7.90 -11.66
N ASP A 92 9.20 8.42 -12.12
CA ASP A 92 8.45 9.44 -11.43
C ASP A 92 7.70 8.86 -10.22
N ILE A 93 7.84 9.53 -9.07
CA ILE A 93 7.17 9.17 -7.83
C ILE A 93 6.13 10.24 -7.50
N TYR A 94 4.93 9.79 -7.13
CA TYR A 94 3.80 10.65 -6.86
C TYR A 94 3.23 10.42 -5.47
N GLN A 95 2.75 11.50 -4.87
CA GLN A 95 1.87 11.47 -3.71
C GLN A 95 0.41 11.49 -4.19
N LEU A 96 -0.42 10.62 -3.63
CA LEU A 96 -1.86 10.64 -3.88
C LEU A 96 -2.46 11.90 -3.23
N ALA A 97 -3.11 12.73 -4.03
CA ALA A 97 -3.64 14.03 -3.61
C ALA A 97 -5.17 14.11 -3.63
N GLY A 98 -5.84 13.08 -4.14
CA GLY A 98 -7.29 12.97 -4.08
C GLY A 98 -7.80 11.66 -4.67
N THR A 99 -8.91 11.18 -4.14
CA THR A 99 -9.57 9.94 -4.56
C THR A 99 -11.04 10.17 -4.83
N ASP A 100 -11.67 9.31 -5.63
CA ASP A 100 -13.13 9.20 -5.71
C ASP A 100 -13.55 7.77 -5.36
N VAL A 101 -14.70 7.64 -4.70
CA VAL A 101 -15.30 6.36 -4.30
C VAL A 101 -16.70 6.32 -4.88
N ILE A 102 -16.89 5.45 -5.89
CA ILE A 102 -18.04 5.46 -6.77
C ILE A 102 -18.78 4.12 -6.63
N PRO A 103 -20.04 4.10 -6.17
CA PRO A 103 -20.79 2.85 -6.08
C PRO A 103 -21.08 2.28 -7.46
N TYR A 104 -21.03 0.94 -7.58
CA TYR A 104 -21.37 0.19 -8.80
C TYR A 104 -22.85 0.40 -9.15
N THR A 105 -23.78 -0.44 -8.68
CA THR A 105 -25.22 -0.16 -8.83
C THR A 105 -25.82 0.07 -7.46
N ARG A 106 -26.52 1.19 -7.27
CA ARG A 106 -27.20 1.49 -6.00
C ARG A 106 -28.51 0.71 -5.95
N SER A 107 -28.55 -0.35 -5.15
CA SER A 107 -29.79 -0.92 -4.66
C SER A 107 -29.71 -0.97 -3.14
N THR A 108 -30.52 -0.18 -2.46
CA THR A 108 -30.66 -0.24 -0.99
C THR A 108 -31.95 -0.95 -0.59
N ASN A 109 -32.77 -1.37 -1.55
CA ASN A 109 -34.10 -1.95 -1.31
C ASN A 109 -34.04 -3.28 -0.55
N HIS A 110 -32.91 -3.98 -0.61
CA HIS A 110 -32.68 -5.24 0.09
C HIS A 110 -32.09 -5.05 1.50
N LEU A 111 -31.86 -3.81 1.92
CA LEU A 111 -31.21 -3.49 3.20
C LEU A 111 -32.22 -2.96 4.21
N THR A 112 -32.02 -3.32 5.46
CA THR A 112 -32.69 -2.71 6.61
C THR A 112 -32.16 -1.29 6.87
N ASN A 113 -32.91 -0.48 7.60
CA ASN A 113 -32.48 0.88 8.00
C ASN A 113 -31.13 0.86 8.74
N LYS A 114 -30.92 -0.11 9.64
CA LYS A 114 -29.65 -0.30 10.35
C LYS A 114 -28.49 -0.61 9.40
N GLN A 115 -28.69 -1.48 8.42
CA GLN A 115 -27.66 -1.80 7.42
C GLN A 115 -27.30 -0.59 6.55
N ILE A 116 -28.26 0.28 6.27
CA ILE A 116 -28.01 1.54 5.54
C ILE A 116 -27.16 2.47 6.41
N GLU A 117 -27.47 2.62 7.70
CA GLU A 117 -26.67 3.41 8.66
C GLU A 117 -25.24 2.87 8.83
N ASP A 118 -25.10 1.55 8.98
CA ASP A 118 -23.80 0.88 9.07
C ASP A 118 -23.00 1.08 7.77
N ASN A 119 -23.62 0.93 6.59
CA ASN A 119 -22.98 1.17 5.30
C ASN A 119 -22.48 2.61 5.17
N ASN A 120 -23.29 3.59 5.56
CA ASN A 120 -22.90 4.99 5.54
C ASN A 120 -21.72 5.26 6.47
N THR A 121 -21.65 4.56 7.60
CA THR A 121 -20.51 4.64 8.52
C THR A 121 -19.25 4.04 7.89
N TYR A 122 -19.35 2.85 7.27
CA TYR A 122 -18.22 2.25 6.57
C TYR A 122 -17.73 3.08 5.38
N GLU A 123 -18.62 3.68 4.61
CA GLU A 123 -18.24 4.58 3.51
C GLU A 123 -17.47 5.80 4.03
N LYS A 124 -17.92 6.40 5.14
CA LYS A 124 -17.20 7.51 5.80
C LYS A 124 -15.81 7.09 6.27
N LEU A 125 -15.69 5.92 6.91
CA LEU A 125 -14.39 5.39 7.37
C LEU A 125 -13.45 5.12 6.19
N LEU A 126 -13.96 4.56 5.08
CA LEU A 126 -13.19 4.32 3.88
C LEU A 126 -12.66 5.64 3.29
N ARG A 127 -13.52 6.66 3.16
CA ARG A 127 -13.11 7.99 2.67
C ARG A 127 -12.06 8.62 3.58
N ALA A 128 -12.26 8.58 4.90
CA ALA A 128 -11.28 9.10 5.87
C ALA A 128 -9.92 8.38 5.77
N ALA A 129 -9.91 7.06 5.55
CA ALA A 129 -8.68 6.31 5.35
C ALA A 129 -7.96 6.72 4.05
N LEU A 130 -8.68 6.92 2.95
CA LEU A 130 -8.13 7.37 1.66
C LEU A 130 -7.64 8.82 1.68
N GLU A 131 -8.24 9.67 2.52
CA GLU A 131 -7.83 11.06 2.73
C GLU A 131 -6.63 11.20 3.68
N THR A 132 -6.23 10.11 4.35
CA THR A 132 -5.07 10.12 5.24
C THR A 132 -3.80 10.42 4.43
N PRO A 133 -3.01 11.45 4.81
CA PRO A 133 -1.75 11.76 4.13
C PRO A 133 -0.76 10.60 4.21
N GLY A 134 0.17 10.57 3.24
CA GLY A 134 1.26 9.58 3.23
C GLY A 134 1.03 8.41 2.30
N ILE A 135 0.12 8.51 1.34
CA ILE A 135 -0.04 7.52 0.27
C ILE A 135 0.81 7.93 -0.94
N TYR A 136 1.66 7.02 -1.42
CA TYR A 136 2.57 7.24 -2.53
C TYR A 136 2.53 6.09 -3.54
N PHE A 137 2.85 6.40 -4.80
CA PHE A 137 2.88 5.41 -5.88
C PHE A 137 3.79 5.85 -7.04
N SER A 138 4.01 4.95 -7.98
CA SER A 138 4.66 5.21 -9.26
C SER A 138 4.04 4.32 -10.33
N TYR A 139 4.00 4.80 -11.58
CA TYR A 139 3.53 4.02 -12.72
C TYR A 139 4.59 3.05 -13.26
N GLY A 140 5.86 3.24 -12.88
CA GLY A 140 7.00 2.49 -13.39
C GLY A 140 8.00 2.02 -12.33
N TYR A 141 7.85 2.42 -11.06
CA TYR A 141 8.72 1.96 -9.97
C TYR A 141 7.94 1.21 -8.89
N ASP A 142 8.48 0.09 -8.44
CA ASP A 142 7.86 -0.67 -7.36
C ASP A 142 8.29 -0.12 -5.99
N LEU A 143 7.46 0.74 -5.42
CA LEU A 143 7.68 1.31 -4.08
C LEU A 143 7.44 0.31 -2.93
N THR A 144 6.93 -0.89 -3.20
CA THR A 144 6.75 -1.92 -2.15
C THR A 144 8.06 -2.66 -1.83
N HIS A 145 9.02 -2.63 -2.76
CA HIS A 145 10.34 -3.23 -2.63
C HIS A 145 11.46 -2.21 -2.47
N SER A 146 12.47 -2.54 -1.67
CA SER A 146 13.68 -1.71 -1.62
C SER A 146 14.47 -1.83 -2.91
N MET A 147 15.21 -0.77 -3.26
CA MET A 147 16.12 -0.78 -4.40
C MET A 147 17.14 -1.93 -4.27
N GLN A 148 17.63 -2.21 -3.06
CA GLN A 148 18.50 -3.36 -2.80
C GLN A 148 17.84 -4.71 -3.13
N ARG A 149 16.56 -4.89 -2.77
CA ARG A 149 15.79 -6.11 -3.11
C ARG A 149 15.54 -6.20 -4.61
N LEU A 150 15.11 -5.10 -5.24
CA LEU A 150 14.89 -5.02 -6.68
C LEU A 150 16.16 -5.26 -7.50
N HIS A 151 17.34 -4.96 -6.96
CA HIS A 151 18.61 -5.26 -7.62
C HIS A 151 18.99 -6.76 -7.54
N SER A 152 18.53 -7.46 -6.50
CA SER A 152 18.91 -8.86 -6.24
C SER A 152 17.99 -9.89 -6.89
N VAL A 153 16.87 -9.46 -7.48
CA VAL A 153 15.89 -10.36 -8.11
C VAL A 153 16.26 -10.71 -9.56
N PRO A 154 15.81 -11.85 -10.10
CA PRO A 154 16.06 -12.22 -11.49
C PRO A 154 15.41 -11.24 -12.49
N PRO A 155 15.95 -11.12 -13.72
CA PRO A 155 15.39 -10.22 -14.75
C PRO A 155 13.90 -10.44 -15.07
N ASP A 156 13.41 -11.68 -14.97
CA ASP A 156 12.01 -12.00 -15.23
C ASP A 156 11.05 -11.38 -14.20
N PHE A 157 11.53 -11.12 -12.97
CA PHE A 157 10.76 -10.40 -11.96
C PHE A 157 10.39 -8.99 -12.43
N HIS A 158 11.27 -8.35 -13.20
CA HIS A 158 11.00 -7.02 -13.74
C HIS A 158 9.95 -7.00 -14.86
N LYS A 159 9.67 -8.15 -15.49
CA LYS A 159 8.63 -8.31 -16.52
C LYS A 159 7.24 -8.48 -15.94
N MET A 160 7.14 -8.87 -14.66
CA MET A 160 5.86 -8.95 -13.96
C MET A 160 5.26 -7.55 -13.78
N SER A 161 3.92 -7.49 -13.72
CA SER A 161 3.20 -6.26 -13.38
C SER A 161 3.60 -5.75 -11.99
N LEU A 162 3.49 -4.43 -11.77
CA LEU A 162 3.79 -3.86 -10.45
C LEU A 162 2.91 -4.47 -9.35
N ALA A 163 1.62 -4.70 -9.63
CA ALA A 163 0.69 -5.28 -8.66
C ALA A 163 1.01 -6.75 -8.35
N SER A 164 1.31 -7.56 -9.37
CA SER A 164 1.57 -9.00 -9.19
C SER A 164 2.88 -9.27 -8.45
N ARG A 165 3.88 -8.39 -8.61
CA ARG A 165 5.19 -8.55 -7.99
C ARG A 165 5.34 -7.80 -6.66
N ALA A 166 4.38 -6.98 -6.28
CA ALA A 166 4.44 -6.16 -5.09
C ALA A 166 4.66 -6.99 -3.82
N ASP A 167 5.41 -6.43 -2.86
CA ASP A 167 5.52 -7.00 -1.52
C ASP A 167 4.18 -6.79 -0.82
N ALA A 168 3.45 -7.88 -0.60
CA ALA A 168 2.12 -7.86 0.01
C ALA A 168 2.10 -7.13 1.36
N ARG A 169 3.21 -7.15 2.10
CA ARG A 169 3.35 -6.45 3.38
C ARG A 169 3.18 -4.94 3.21
N PHE A 170 3.57 -4.37 2.08
CA PHE A 170 3.55 -2.92 1.84
C PHE A 170 2.55 -2.49 0.77
N LEU A 171 1.82 -3.43 0.18
CA LEU A 171 0.77 -3.17 -0.81
C LEU A 171 -0.51 -2.70 -0.09
N TRP A 172 -0.62 -1.39 0.14
CA TRP A 172 -1.69 -0.82 0.96
C TRP A 172 -3.09 -1.08 0.39
N ASN A 173 -3.23 -0.99 -0.94
CA ASN A 173 -4.47 -1.31 -1.64
C ASN A 173 -4.56 -2.77 -2.11
N GLY A 174 -3.79 -3.70 -1.53
CA GLY A 174 -3.77 -5.09 -1.98
C GLY A 174 -5.15 -5.76 -1.90
N HIS A 175 -5.93 -5.41 -0.88
CA HIS A 175 -7.31 -5.88 -0.76
C HIS A 175 -8.22 -5.38 -1.90
N LEU A 176 -8.08 -4.10 -2.29
CA LEU A 176 -8.84 -3.49 -3.39
C LEU A 176 -8.49 -4.12 -4.74
N LEU A 177 -7.24 -4.56 -4.90
CA LEU A 177 -6.71 -5.15 -6.12
C LEU A 177 -6.88 -6.67 -6.21
N LYS A 178 -7.48 -7.32 -5.21
CA LYS A 178 -7.54 -8.80 -5.11
C LYS A 178 -8.12 -9.47 -6.37
N GLU A 179 -9.24 -8.94 -6.86
CA GLU A 179 -9.94 -9.44 -8.06
C GLU A 179 -9.25 -9.00 -9.38
N TYR A 180 -8.22 -8.17 -9.29
CA TYR A 180 -7.46 -7.60 -10.41
C TYR A 180 -6.03 -8.16 -10.49
N SER A 181 -5.80 -9.32 -9.90
CA SER A 181 -4.50 -10.00 -9.90
C SER A 181 -4.14 -10.66 -11.23
N HIS A 182 -5.12 -10.90 -12.11
CA HIS A 182 -4.92 -11.50 -13.42
C HIS A 182 -4.08 -10.60 -14.35
N GLN A 183 -3.22 -11.20 -15.19
CA GLN A 183 -2.27 -10.49 -16.04
C GLN A 183 -2.93 -9.47 -16.99
N GLN A 184 -4.19 -9.69 -17.37
CA GLN A 184 -4.95 -8.75 -18.21
C GLN A 184 -5.07 -7.35 -17.59
N PHE A 185 -5.05 -7.23 -16.26
CA PHE A 185 -5.20 -5.95 -15.55
C PHE A 185 -3.87 -5.27 -15.22
N SER A 186 -2.75 -5.85 -15.67
CA SER A 186 -1.39 -5.45 -15.32
C SER A 186 -1.06 -3.97 -15.59
N ARG A 187 -1.69 -3.37 -16.59
CA ARG A 187 -1.53 -1.96 -16.97
C ARG A 187 -2.53 -1.01 -16.31
N PHE A 188 -3.48 -1.53 -15.53
CA PHE A 188 -4.49 -0.73 -14.82
C PHE A 188 -4.35 -0.81 -13.30
N ALA A 189 -4.01 -1.98 -12.76
CA ALA A 189 -3.89 -2.21 -11.32
C ALA A 189 -2.73 -1.43 -10.72
N LEU A 190 -3.00 -0.27 -10.11
CA LEU A 190 -2.00 0.65 -9.55
C LEU A 190 -1.69 0.33 -8.08
N PRO A 191 -0.48 -0.15 -7.75
CA PRO A 191 -0.05 -0.37 -6.38
C PRO A 191 0.23 0.95 -5.67
N ILE A 192 -0.22 1.07 -4.42
CA ILE A 192 0.11 2.22 -3.56
C ILE A 192 0.69 1.74 -2.23
N ILE A 193 1.58 2.55 -1.65
CA ILE A 193 2.15 2.35 -0.32
C ILE A 193 1.63 3.41 0.64
N GLU A 194 1.59 3.10 1.94
CA GLU A 194 1.41 4.08 3.02
C GLU A 194 2.75 4.30 3.73
N GLY A 195 3.09 5.56 4.02
CA GLY A 195 4.30 5.93 4.75
C GLY A 195 4.78 7.32 4.41
N PHE A 196 6.01 7.45 3.93
CA PHE A 196 6.65 8.73 3.66
C PHE A 196 7.62 8.62 2.48
N VAL A 197 7.61 9.61 1.59
CA VAL A 197 8.61 9.73 0.52
C VAL A 197 9.08 11.18 0.47
N ALA A 198 10.38 11.40 0.60
CA ALA A 198 11.02 12.66 0.31
C ALA A 198 12.17 12.42 -0.68
N ILE A 199 12.27 13.29 -1.68
CA ILE A 199 13.31 13.24 -2.71
C ILE A 199 13.92 14.62 -2.79
N ASN A 200 15.20 14.73 -2.43
CA ASN A 200 15.90 16.00 -2.34
C ASN A 200 17.12 15.99 -3.25
N ARG A 201 17.38 17.12 -3.92
CA ARG A 201 18.65 17.35 -4.60
C ARG A 201 19.57 18.08 -3.65
N VAL A 202 20.74 17.50 -3.37
CA VAL A 202 21.72 18.09 -2.46
C VAL A 202 23.08 18.17 -3.14
N THR A 203 23.92 19.10 -2.68
CA THR A 203 25.29 19.25 -3.16
C THR A 203 26.25 18.96 -2.02
N VAL A 204 27.13 17.98 -2.18
CA VAL A 204 28.14 17.60 -1.19
C VAL A 204 29.51 17.66 -1.87
N ASN A 205 30.44 18.47 -1.32
CA ASN A 205 31.77 18.67 -1.89
C ASN A 205 31.76 19.05 -3.39
N GLY A 206 30.81 19.90 -3.81
CA GLY A 206 30.64 20.31 -5.21
C GLY A 206 29.97 19.27 -6.12
N HIS A 207 29.61 18.10 -5.60
CA HIS A 207 28.90 17.06 -6.36
C HIS A 207 27.40 17.11 -6.07
N GLN A 208 26.60 17.24 -7.14
CA GLN A 208 25.15 17.11 -7.04
C GLN A 208 24.76 15.63 -6.94
N LEU A 209 23.90 15.32 -5.97
CA LEU A 209 23.34 13.98 -5.77
C LEU A 209 21.85 14.07 -5.42
N SER A 210 21.11 13.03 -5.77
CA SER A 210 19.74 12.83 -5.29
C SER A 210 19.81 12.06 -3.97
N TRP A 211 19.22 12.59 -2.91
CA TRP A 211 19.06 11.93 -1.63
C TRP A 211 17.57 11.76 -1.37
N SER A 212 17.15 10.50 -1.30
CA SER A 212 15.75 10.13 -1.10
C SER A 212 15.59 9.32 0.18
N LEU A 213 14.47 9.54 0.88
CA LEU A 213 14.06 8.77 2.05
C LEU A 213 12.68 8.19 1.77
N VAL A 214 12.56 6.87 1.80
CA VAL A 214 11.31 6.13 1.55
C VAL A 214 10.99 5.30 2.77
N SER A 215 9.91 5.62 3.47
CA SER A 215 9.33 4.77 4.52
C SER A 215 8.06 4.13 4.02
N ARG A 216 7.93 2.81 4.19
CA ARG A 216 6.74 2.03 3.84
C ARG A 216 6.26 1.27 5.07
N ARG A 217 4.99 1.49 5.45
CA ARG A 217 4.34 0.85 6.59
C ARG A 217 3.68 -0.44 6.16
N SER A 218 3.85 -1.48 6.97
CA SER A 218 3.22 -2.77 6.72
C SER A 218 1.70 -2.69 6.94
N VAL A 219 0.95 -3.41 6.11
CA VAL A 219 -0.48 -3.66 6.27
C VAL A 219 -0.76 -4.82 7.23
N ASP A 220 0.23 -5.65 7.53
CA ASP A 220 0.09 -6.77 8.44
C ASP A 220 -0.03 -6.26 9.87
N ARG A 221 -0.97 -6.86 10.62
CA ARG A 221 -1.28 -6.47 11.99
C ARG A 221 -1.44 -4.93 12.14
N ALA A 222 -1.99 -4.29 11.12
CA ALA A 222 -2.23 -2.85 11.12
C ALA A 222 -3.28 -2.44 12.17
N GLY A 223 -3.09 -1.26 12.74
CA GLY A 223 -4.06 -0.62 13.63
C GLY A 223 -3.45 0.52 14.44
N THR A 224 -4.28 1.13 15.27
CA THR A 224 -3.89 2.36 15.98
C THR A 224 -2.96 2.07 17.16
N ARG A 225 -2.13 3.07 17.52
CA ARG A 225 -0.95 3.01 18.41
C ARG A 225 -1.18 2.49 19.85
N LEU A 226 -2.37 2.10 20.26
CA LEU A 226 -2.66 1.50 21.57
C LEU A 226 -3.57 0.26 21.47
N PHE A 227 -4.32 0.14 20.38
CA PHE A 227 -5.22 -0.98 20.14
C PHE A 227 -4.50 -2.14 19.45
N MET A 228 -3.44 -1.86 18.68
CA MET A 228 -2.61 -2.88 18.04
C MET A 228 -1.15 -2.74 18.46
N ARG A 229 -0.69 -3.72 19.24
CA ARG A 229 0.68 -3.87 19.75
C ARG A 229 1.12 -5.34 19.64
N GLY A 230 2.42 -5.55 19.77
CA GLY A 230 2.98 -6.89 19.78
C GLY A 230 2.88 -7.63 18.45
N ILE A 231 2.96 -8.95 18.56
CA ILE A 231 3.03 -9.92 17.47
C ILE A 231 1.70 -10.68 17.30
N ASP A 232 1.41 -11.19 16.10
CA ASP A 232 0.35 -12.18 15.86
C ASP A 232 0.90 -13.62 15.83
N ALA A 233 0.00 -14.59 15.67
CA ALA A 233 0.37 -16.00 15.61
C ALA A 233 1.29 -16.33 14.41
N GLN A 234 1.18 -15.58 13.32
CA GLN A 234 1.94 -15.73 12.09
C GLN A 234 3.35 -15.12 12.18
N GLY A 235 3.62 -14.31 13.20
CA GLY A 235 4.92 -13.67 13.41
C GLY A 235 4.99 -12.23 12.90
N ASN A 236 3.86 -11.63 12.50
CA ASN A 236 3.81 -10.25 12.05
C ASN A 236 3.68 -9.33 13.26
N VAL A 237 4.52 -8.30 13.31
CA VAL A 237 4.50 -7.31 14.39
C VAL A 237 3.69 -6.08 13.96
N ALA A 238 2.92 -5.53 14.90
CA ALA A 238 2.16 -4.32 14.64
C ALA A 238 3.10 -3.13 14.34
N ASN A 239 2.64 -2.19 13.50
CA ASN A 239 3.39 -0.98 13.15
C ASN A 239 4.79 -1.25 12.57
N PHE A 240 4.96 -2.35 11.83
CA PHE A 240 6.20 -2.62 11.10
C PHE A 240 6.41 -1.61 9.97
N VAL A 241 7.62 -1.06 9.85
CA VAL A 241 8.00 -0.07 8.85
C VAL A 241 9.40 -0.42 8.33
N GLU A 242 9.56 -0.42 7.01
CA GLU A 242 10.87 -0.32 6.37
C GLU A 242 11.13 1.15 6.03
N THR A 243 12.30 1.66 6.41
CA THR A 243 12.80 2.97 5.98
C THR A 243 14.07 2.77 5.18
N GLU A 244 14.08 3.28 3.95
CA GLU A 244 15.14 3.15 2.98
C GLU A 244 15.70 4.53 2.65
N GLN A 245 17.01 4.69 2.84
CA GLN A 245 17.75 5.83 2.33
C GLN A 245 18.37 5.46 0.98
N ILE A 246 18.12 6.27 -0.04
CA ILE A 246 18.63 6.09 -1.39
C ILE A 246 19.49 7.30 -1.76
N VAL A 247 20.68 7.03 -2.30
CA VAL A 247 21.56 8.04 -2.88
C VAL A 247 21.83 7.70 -4.33
N GLU A 248 21.58 8.65 -5.24
CA GLU A 248 21.84 8.48 -6.67
C GLU A 248 22.76 9.60 -7.19
N ARG A 249 23.83 9.22 -7.90
CA ARG A 249 24.79 10.16 -8.49
C ARG A 249 25.39 9.57 -9.76
N GLY A 250 25.26 10.25 -10.90
CA GLY A 250 25.99 9.90 -12.13
C GLY A 250 25.79 8.45 -12.62
N GLY A 251 24.65 7.83 -12.29
CA GLY A 251 24.37 6.41 -12.57
C GLY A 251 24.68 5.45 -11.42
N GLU A 252 25.54 5.84 -10.48
CA GLU A 252 25.78 5.10 -9.23
C GLU A 252 24.60 5.25 -8.27
N LYS A 253 24.30 4.16 -7.56
CA LYS A 253 23.16 4.08 -6.64
C LYS A 253 23.57 3.34 -5.37
N SER A 254 23.12 3.86 -4.23
CA SER A 254 23.23 3.20 -2.93
C SER A 254 21.87 3.16 -2.26
N SER A 255 21.57 2.05 -1.59
CA SER A 255 20.34 1.83 -0.82
C SER A 255 20.71 1.28 0.55
N PHE A 256 20.18 1.89 1.60
CA PHE A 256 20.36 1.46 2.98
C PHE A 256 19.01 1.35 3.68
N VAL A 257 18.67 0.15 4.15
CA VAL A 257 17.36 -0.16 4.74
C VAL A 257 17.49 -0.36 6.25
N GLN A 258 16.58 0.25 7.00
CA GLN A 258 16.36 0.02 8.42
C GLN A 258 14.91 -0.39 8.67
N THR A 259 14.70 -1.30 9.61
CA THR A 259 13.36 -1.74 10.02
C THR A 259 13.02 -1.24 11.41
N ARG A 260 11.73 -1.01 11.65
CA ARG A 260 11.17 -0.68 12.96
C ARG A 260 9.83 -1.38 13.10
N GLY A 261 9.55 -2.01 14.23
CA GLY A 261 8.27 -2.63 14.50
C GLY A 261 7.94 -2.65 15.98
N SER A 262 6.75 -3.13 16.34
CA SER A 262 6.43 -3.45 17.73
C SER A 262 7.33 -4.57 18.24
N ILE A 263 7.57 -4.58 19.56
CA ILE A 263 8.31 -5.65 20.23
C ILE A 263 7.61 -6.99 19.93
N PRO A 264 8.34 -8.00 19.42
CA PRO A 264 7.80 -9.27 18.91
C PRO A 264 7.34 -10.24 20.00
N LEU A 265 6.48 -9.76 20.91
CA LEU A 265 5.83 -10.52 21.98
C LEU A 265 4.32 -10.33 21.89
N TYR A 266 3.55 -11.18 22.56
CA TYR A 266 2.10 -10.98 22.68
C TYR A 266 1.84 -10.02 23.82
N TRP A 267 1.63 -8.73 23.50
CA TRP A 267 1.37 -7.71 24.50
C TRP A 267 0.38 -6.66 24.01
N SER A 268 -0.28 -6.02 24.97
CA SER A 268 -1.25 -4.95 24.73
C SER A 268 -0.99 -3.76 25.66
N GLN A 269 -1.49 -2.60 25.24
CA GLN A 269 -1.42 -1.37 26.03
C GLN A 269 -2.67 -0.54 25.75
N TYR A 270 -3.82 -1.08 26.14
CA TYR A 270 -5.10 -0.42 25.86
C TYR A 270 -5.19 0.96 26.53
N PRO A 271 -5.77 1.95 25.83
CA PRO A 271 -5.89 3.30 26.37
C PRO A 271 -6.75 3.31 27.65
N ASN A 272 -6.35 4.12 28.62
CA ASN A 272 -7.13 4.45 29.80
C ASN A 272 -6.87 5.92 30.20
N LEU A 273 -7.50 6.40 31.28
CA LEU A 273 -7.34 7.80 31.73
C LEU A 273 -5.93 8.15 32.24
N LYS A 274 -4.99 7.18 32.32
CA LYS A 274 -3.61 7.44 32.76
C LYS A 274 -2.76 7.89 31.57
N TYR A 275 -1.83 8.82 31.83
CA TYR A 275 -0.88 9.33 30.84
C TYR A 275 -0.09 8.24 30.10
N LYS A 276 0.42 7.23 30.83
CA LYS A 276 1.07 6.02 30.29
C LYS A 276 0.28 4.80 30.77
N PRO A 277 -0.63 4.23 29.94
CA PRO A 277 -1.34 3.00 30.25
C PRO A 277 -0.37 1.85 30.48
N ALA A 278 -0.75 0.91 31.34
CA ALA A 278 0.09 -0.23 31.68
C ALA A 278 0.22 -1.19 30.49
N VAL A 279 1.40 -1.80 30.37
CA VAL A 279 1.61 -2.91 29.44
C VAL A 279 1.06 -4.18 30.07
N ALA A 280 0.39 -5.01 29.28
CA ALA A 280 -0.05 -6.34 29.68
C ALA A 280 0.51 -7.38 28.70
N LEU A 281 1.31 -8.31 29.21
CA LEU A 281 1.78 -9.49 28.48
C LEU A 281 0.69 -10.58 28.50
N SER A 282 0.49 -11.23 27.37
CA SER A 282 -0.37 -12.41 27.25
C SER A 282 0.38 -13.64 27.79
N PRO A 283 -0.28 -14.62 28.43
CA PRO A 283 0.35 -15.88 28.86
C PRO A 283 0.70 -16.84 27.71
N GLU A 284 0.74 -16.36 26.47
CA GLU A 284 1.01 -17.14 25.25
C GLU A 284 2.51 -17.44 25.06
N ASP A 285 2.81 -18.40 24.19
CA ASP A 285 4.20 -18.77 23.85
C ASP A 285 4.89 -17.69 23.02
N HIS A 286 5.55 -16.78 23.72
CA HIS A 286 6.35 -15.70 23.14
C HIS A 286 7.56 -16.18 22.35
N VAL A 287 8.22 -17.26 22.78
CA VAL A 287 9.48 -17.73 22.17
C VAL A 287 9.19 -18.27 20.77
N ALA A 288 8.11 -19.03 20.61
CA ALA A 288 7.71 -19.54 19.30
C ALA A 288 7.35 -18.42 18.32
N ALA A 289 6.61 -17.40 18.79
CA ALA A 289 6.23 -16.25 17.95
C ALA A 289 7.45 -15.40 17.58
N TYR A 290 8.30 -15.09 18.55
CA TYR A 290 9.57 -14.38 18.35
C TYR A 290 10.47 -15.11 17.34
N THR A 291 10.63 -16.42 17.50
CA THR A 291 11.45 -17.24 16.61
C THR A 291 10.92 -17.20 15.18
N ARG A 292 9.60 -17.25 14.97
CA ARG A 292 8.99 -17.09 13.63
C ARG A 292 9.30 -15.72 13.04
N HIS A 293 9.11 -14.66 13.83
CA HIS A 293 9.41 -13.29 13.39
C HIS A 293 10.89 -13.13 13.01
N LEU A 294 11.81 -13.56 13.86
CA LEU A 294 13.24 -13.39 13.62
C LEU A 294 13.72 -14.22 12.41
N ARG A 295 13.17 -15.42 12.19
CA ARG A 295 13.44 -16.19 10.98
C ARG A 295 13.03 -15.44 9.71
N ASP A 296 11.85 -14.82 9.71
CA ASP A 296 11.40 -13.98 8.59
C ASP A 296 12.33 -12.76 8.39
N GLN A 297 12.73 -12.08 9.47
CA GLN A 297 13.69 -10.96 9.40
C GLN A 297 15.05 -11.39 8.84
N LEU A 298 15.59 -12.51 9.31
CA LEU A 298 16.86 -13.08 8.83
C LEU A 298 16.79 -13.46 7.35
N GLN A 299 15.68 -14.05 6.92
CA GLN A 299 15.47 -14.43 5.52
C GLN A 299 15.41 -13.21 4.60
N ARG A 300 14.79 -12.10 5.04
CA ARG A 300 14.57 -10.91 4.20
C ARG A 300 15.74 -9.93 4.19
N TYR A 301 16.37 -9.74 5.35
CA TYR A 301 17.36 -8.68 5.56
C TYR A 301 18.74 -9.21 5.93
N GLY A 302 18.91 -10.53 6.11
CA GLY A 302 20.17 -11.12 6.56
C GLY A 302 20.42 -10.87 8.06
N ASN A 303 21.68 -10.75 8.46
CA ASN A 303 22.06 -10.59 9.87
C ASN A 303 21.37 -9.38 10.52
N GLN A 304 20.76 -9.60 11.69
CA GLN A 304 20.00 -8.59 12.40
C GLN A 304 20.78 -8.01 13.58
N VAL A 305 20.70 -6.69 13.74
CA VAL A 305 21.12 -5.99 14.97
C VAL A 305 19.87 -5.39 15.59
N LEU A 306 19.47 -5.92 16.75
CA LEU A 306 18.26 -5.51 17.45
C LEU A 306 18.60 -4.40 18.46
N LEU A 307 18.10 -3.18 18.21
CA LEU A 307 18.29 -2.04 19.11
C LEU A 307 17.08 -1.93 20.05
N ASN A 308 17.30 -2.20 21.34
CA ASN A 308 16.28 -2.14 22.37
C ASN A 308 16.44 -0.87 23.23
N LEU A 309 15.38 -0.04 23.28
CA LEU A 309 15.30 1.17 24.10
C LEU A 309 14.14 1.12 25.11
N ILE A 310 13.67 -0.08 25.48
CA ILE A 310 12.62 -0.26 26.50
C ILE A 310 13.13 0.22 27.86
N ASP A 311 12.25 0.88 28.63
CA ASP A 311 12.55 1.26 30.01
C ASP A 311 12.82 -0.01 30.85
N GLN A 312 14.04 -0.16 31.39
CA GLN A 312 14.42 -1.32 32.20
C GLN A 312 13.77 -1.36 33.59
N HIS A 313 13.07 -0.29 33.98
CA HIS A 313 12.43 -0.15 35.27
C HIS A 313 11.02 0.43 35.13
N GLY A 314 10.14 0.05 36.06
CA GLY A 314 8.79 0.60 36.13
C GLY A 314 7.82 -0.10 35.19
N LYS A 315 7.03 0.67 34.43
CA LYS A 315 5.83 0.15 33.74
C LYS A 315 6.11 -0.76 32.53
N GLU A 316 7.34 -0.81 32.05
CA GLU A 316 7.75 -1.64 30.91
C GLU A 316 8.73 -2.75 31.32
N GLU A 317 9.05 -2.87 32.61
CA GLU A 317 10.03 -3.84 33.12
C GLU A 317 9.67 -5.27 32.73
N ASP A 318 8.41 -5.67 32.85
CA ASP A 318 7.99 -7.03 32.47
C ASP A 318 8.12 -7.28 30.97
N LEU A 319 7.88 -6.26 30.15
CA LEU A 319 8.06 -6.33 28.70
C LEU A 319 9.54 -6.46 28.33
N GLU A 320 10.41 -5.72 29.01
CA GLU A 320 11.86 -5.80 28.87
C GLU A 320 12.36 -7.20 29.22
N ARG A 321 11.97 -7.69 30.40
CA ARG A 321 12.33 -9.02 30.91
C ARG A 321 11.87 -10.12 29.94
N GLY A 322 10.63 -10.02 29.47
CA GLY A 322 10.07 -10.94 28.49
C GLY A 322 10.80 -10.91 27.15
N TYR A 323 11.21 -9.73 26.69
CA TYR A 323 11.94 -9.60 25.43
C TYR A 323 13.35 -10.16 25.54
N ARG A 324 14.06 -9.84 26.62
CA ARG A 324 15.39 -10.39 26.91
C ARG A 324 15.39 -11.91 27.04
N ALA A 325 14.32 -12.49 27.57
CA ALA A 325 14.18 -13.95 27.70
C ALA A 325 13.88 -14.67 26.38
N ALA A 326 13.32 -13.96 25.39
CA ALA A 326 12.98 -14.52 24.09
C ALA A 326 14.12 -14.44 23.05
N VAL A 327 14.98 -13.41 23.16
CA VAL A 327 16.15 -13.16 22.30
C VAL A 327 17.24 -14.19 22.52
#